data_AF-A0A1F5MKB6-F1
#
_entry.id   AF-A0A1F5MKB6-F1
#
_cell.length_a   1.000
_cell.length_b   1.000
_cell.length_c   1.000
_cell.angle_alpha   90.00
_cell.angle_beta   90.00
_cell.angle_gamma   90.00
#
_symmetry.space_group_name_H-M   'P 1'
#
loop_
_entity.id
_entity.type
_entity.pdbx_description
1 polymer ?
#
loop_
_entity_poly.entity_id
_entity_poly.type
_entity_poly.pdbx_seq_one_letter_code
_entity_poly.pdbx_strand_id
1 'polypeptide(L)'
;MKVEKEIELALKNWTHTKTGPKFSVLLVLVFSTPVFLIALWYFRGNPVLQFQTLTVATLLYVILALLHHLKSKYLTLEILIEYILIATLALIILQSIIYS
;
A
#
# COMPACT_ATOMS: atom_id res chain seq x y z
N MET A 1 -12.30 47.16 -9.46
CA MET A 1 -12.03 47.18 -8.00
C MET A 1 -12.80 46.13 -7.17
N LYS A 2 -14.13 46.03 -7.18
CA LYS A 2 -14.85 45.00 -6.38
C LYS A 2 -14.68 43.58 -6.95
N VAL A 3 -14.74 43.44 -8.27
CA VAL A 3 -14.62 42.15 -8.98
C VAL A 3 -13.21 41.54 -8.84
N GLU A 4 -12.16 42.36 -8.90
CA GLU A 4 -10.77 41.87 -8.75
C GLU A 4 -10.52 41.27 -7.37
N LYS A 5 -11.09 41.86 -6.31
CA LYS A 5 -10.98 41.32 -4.95
C LYS A 5 -11.70 39.99 -4.79
N GLU A 6 -12.84 39.79 -5.46
CA GLU A 6 -13.54 38.50 -5.43
C GLU A 6 -12.78 37.42 -6.19
N ILE A 7 -12.11 37.77 -7.29
CA ILE A 7 -11.26 36.86 -8.07
C ILE A 7 -10.02 36.47 -7.26
N GLU A 8 -9.34 37.42 -6.60
CA GLU A 8 -8.19 37.10 -5.74
C GLU A 8 -8.59 36.22 -4.55
N LEU A 9 -9.75 36.48 -3.94
CA LEU A 9 -10.26 35.69 -2.82
C LEU A 9 -10.60 34.26 -3.26
N ALA A 10 -11.21 34.10 -4.43
CA ALA A 10 -11.52 32.79 -5.02
C ALA A 10 -10.24 32.00 -5.36
N LEU A 11 -9.24 32.65 -5.95
CA LEU A 11 -7.95 32.04 -6.27
C LEU A 11 -7.19 31.61 -5.01
N LYS A 12 -7.15 32.47 -3.99
CA LYS A 12 -6.52 32.15 -2.70
C LYS A 12 -7.19 30.95 -2.03
N ASN A 13 -8.53 30.93 -1.99
CA ASN A 13 -9.28 29.80 -1.43
C ASN A 13 -9.09 28.51 -2.24
N TRP A 14 -8.97 28.59 -3.56
CA TRP A 14 -8.73 27.41 -4.40
C TRP A 14 -7.37 26.75 -4.11
N THR A 15 -6.31 27.54 -3.90
CA THR A 15 -4.97 27.01 -3.63
C THR A 15 -4.84 26.25 -2.30
N HIS A 16 -5.65 26.58 -1.29
CA HIS A 16 -5.62 25.90 0.01
C HIS A 16 -6.36 24.55 0.04
N THR A 17 -7.15 24.22 -0.99
CA THR A 17 -7.99 22.99 -0.98
C THR A 17 -7.31 21.75 -1.58
N LYS A 18 -6.13 21.89 -2.21
CA LYS A 18 -5.53 20.81 -3.03
C LYS A 18 -4.35 20.06 -2.42
N THR A 19 -3.91 20.39 -1.21
CA THR A 19 -2.70 19.80 -0.61
C THR A 19 -2.99 19.07 0.70
N GLY A 20 -4.05 18.25 0.73
CA GLY A 20 -4.11 17.17 1.72
C GLY A 20 -2.99 16.15 1.44
N PRO A 21 -2.38 15.52 2.45
CA PRO A 21 -1.37 14.50 2.24
C PRO A 21 -1.97 13.36 1.42
N LYS A 22 -1.56 13.29 0.14
CA LYS A 22 -1.85 12.15 -0.73
C LYS A 22 -0.98 11.01 -0.24
N PHE A 23 -1.52 10.18 0.64
CA PHE A 23 -0.88 8.94 1.06
C PHE A 23 -0.64 8.11 -0.21
N SER A 24 0.58 8.15 -0.72
CA SER A 24 0.92 7.48 -1.97
C SER A 24 1.26 6.03 -1.63
N VAL A 25 0.34 5.12 -1.94
CA VAL A 25 0.57 3.67 -1.83
C VAL A 25 1.87 3.28 -2.52
N LEU A 26 2.22 4.00 -3.60
CA LEU A 26 3.47 3.85 -4.33
C LEU A 26 4.70 4.11 -3.44
N LEU A 27 4.69 5.16 -2.61
CA LEU A 27 5.78 5.46 -1.69
C LEU A 27 5.95 4.35 -0.65
N VAL A 28 4.84 3.85 -0.10
CA VAL A 28 4.87 2.76 0.88
C VAL A 28 5.46 1.50 0.25
N LEU A 29 5.04 1.12 -0.95
CA LEU A 29 5.59 -0.02 -1.70
C LEU A 29 7.09 0.15 -2.00
N VAL A 30 7.50 1.33 -2.47
CA VAL A 30 8.90 1.61 -2.83
C VAL A 30 9.83 1.48 -1.63
N PHE A 31 9.38 1.87 -0.43
CA PHE A 31 10.20 1.75 0.79
C PHE A 31 10.04 0.41 1.51
N SER A 32 8.87 -0.22 1.48
CA SER A 32 8.65 -1.50 2.15
C SER A 32 9.27 -2.67 1.41
N THR A 33 9.29 -2.64 0.07
CA THR A 33 9.81 -3.74 -0.76
C THR A 33 11.30 -4.02 -0.51
N PRO A 34 12.21 -3.03 -0.51
CA PRO A 34 13.63 -3.28 -0.23
C PRO A 34 13.85 -3.82 1.18
N VAL A 35 13.16 -3.25 2.18
CA VAL A 35 13.25 -3.70 3.57
C VAL A 35 12.82 -5.16 3.70
N PHE A 36 11.75 -5.53 3.02
CA PHE A 36 11.24 -6.88 3.01
C PHE A 36 12.20 -7.87 2.32
N LEU A 37 12.76 -7.51 1.17
CA LEU A 37 13.75 -8.34 0.47
C LEU A 37 15.01 -8.55 1.32
N ILE A 38 15.47 -7.51 2.02
CA ILE A 38 16.59 -7.61 2.96
C ILE A 38 16.25 -8.57 4.11
N ALA A 39 15.06 -8.48 4.68
CA ALA A 39 14.61 -9.38 5.75
C ALA A 39 14.56 -10.85 5.27
N LEU A 40 14.01 -11.11 4.08
CA LEU A 40 13.98 -12.45 3.49
C LEU A 40 15.38 -13.01 3.27
N TRP A 41 16.30 -12.18 2.79
CA TRP A 41 17.69 -12.59 2.59
C TRP A 41 18.41 -12.87 3.92
N TYR A 42 18.19 -12.03 4.93
CA TYR A 42 18.76 -12.19 6.27
C TYR A 42 18.29 -13.50 6.94
N PHE A 43 17.01 -13.85 6.79
CA PHE A 43 16.44 -15.06 7.38
C PHE A 43 16.61 -16.34 6.54
N ARG A 44 17.41 -16.35 5.46
CA ARG A 44 17.49 -17.51 4.55
C ARG A 44 17.85 -18.86 5.17
N GLY A 45 18.54 -18.86 6.31
CA GLY A 45 18.87 -20.09 7.03
C GLY A 45 17.73 -20.65 7.89
N ASN A 46 16.62 -19.93 8.03
CA ASN A 46 15.50 -20.30 8.88
C ASN A 46 14.16 -20.14 8.12
N PRO A 47 13.64 -21.24 7.53
CA PRO A 47 12.42 -21.19 6.73
C PRO A 47 11.18 -20.76 7.52
N VAL A 48 11.15 -21.04 8.83
CA VAL A 48 10.06 -20.62 9.72
C VAL A 48 10.03 -19.09 9.86
N LEU A 49 11.19 -18.46 10.09
CA LEU A 49 11.28 -16.99 10.20
C LEU A 49 11.01 -16.30 8.86
N GLN A 50 11.44 -16.88 7.74
CA GLN A 50 11.08 -16.36 6.42
C GLN A 50 9.57 -16.39 6.20
N PHE A 51 8.92 -17.50 6.51
CA PHE A 51 7.47 -17.65 6.36
C PHE A 51 6.69 -16.69 7.29
N GLN A 52 7.14 -16.51 8.53
CA GLN A 52 6.55 -15.55 9.47
C GLN A 52 6.69 -14.12 8.97
N THR A 53 7.88 -13.74 8.50
CA THR A 53 8.14 -12.42 7.90
C THR A 53 7.22 -12.18 6.70
N LEU A 54 7.03 -13.20 5.87
CA LEU A 54 6.14 -13.19 4.72
C LEU A 54 4.69 -12.93 5.14
N THR A 55 4.22 -13.68 6.13
CA THR A 55 2.86 -13.58 6.65
C THR A 55 2.58 -12.17 7.17
N VAL A 56 3.51 -11.58 7.93
CA VAL A 56 3.38 -10.22 8.44
C VAL A 56 3.34 -9.19 7.31
N ALA A 57 4.21 -9.31 6.30
CA ALA A 57 4.22 -8.39 5.17
C ALA A 57 2.93 -8.46 4.34
N THR A 58 2.42 -9.67 4.11
CA THR A 58 1.14 -9.91 3.43
C THR A 58 -0.02 -9.28 4.19
N LEU A 59 -0.08 -9.45 5.52
CA LEU A 59 -1.10 -8.83 6.35
C LEU A 59 -1.02 -7.29 6.28
N LEU A 60 0.18 -6.72 6.37
CA LEU A 60 0.38 -5.27 6.23
C LEU A 60 -0.07 -4.76 4.86
N TYR A 61 0.24 -5.49 3.79
CA TYR A 61 -0.20 -5.16 2.44
C TYR A 61 -1.73 -5.14 2.33
N VAL A 62 -2.41 -6.17 2.84
CA VAL A 62 -3.88 -6.23 2.82
C VAL A 62 -4.49 -5.08 3.63
N ILE A 63 -3.96 -4.80 4.82
CA ILE A 63 -4.43 -3.67 5.65
C ILE A 63 -4.25 -2.33 4.90
N LEU A 64 -3.09 -2.10 4.29
CA LEU A 64 -2.82 -0.89 3.52
C LEU A 64 -3.73 -0.76 2.30
N ALA A 65 -3.95 -1.85 1.57
CA ALA A 65 -4.84 -1.88 0.42
C ALA A 65 -6.29 -1.54 0.83
N LEU A 66 -6.76 -2.13 1.94
CA LEU A 66 -8.07 -1.82 2.51
C LEU A 66 -8.17 -0.36 2.95
N LEU A 67 -7.19 0.16 3.69
CA LEU A 67 -7.18 1.56 4.14
C LEU A 67 -7.18 2.54 2.98
N HIS A 68 -6.41 2.26 1.92
CA HIS A 68 -6.39 3.08 0.71
C HIS A 68 -7.76 3.12 0.04
N HIS A 69 -8.43 1.97 -0.08
CA HIS A 69 -9.74 1.87 -0.72
C HIS A 69 -10.90 2.40 0.13
N LEU A 70 -10.83 2.29 1.45
CA LEU A 70 -11.77 2.95 2.36
C LEU A 70 -11.77 4.46 2.17
N LYS A 71 -10.60 5.04 1.84
CA LYS A 71 -10.47 6.48 1.54
C LYS A 71 -10.96 6.85 0.14
N SER A 72 -10.84 5.95 -0.84
CA SER A 72 -11.30 6.18 -2.22
C SER A 72 -12.78 5.86 -2.44
N LYS A 73 -13.45 5.12 -1.53
CA LYS A 73 -14.83 4.64 -1.61
C LYS A 73 -15.15 3.69 -2.78
N TYR A 74 -14.13 3.16 -3.46
CA TYR A 74 -14.28 2.20 -4.58
C TYR A 74 -13.88 0.77 -4.20
N LEU A 75 -14.18 0.34 -2.98
CA LEU A 75 -13.93 -1.05 -2.57
C LEU A 75 -15.07 -1.94 -3.09
N THR A 76 -14.89 -2.54 -4.27
CA THR A 76 -15.79 -3.60 -4.75
C THR A 76 -15.38 -4.95 -4.16
N LEU A 77 -16.34 -5.88 -4.02
CA LEU A 77 -16.06 -7.24 -3.55
C LEU A 77 -15.08 -7.97 -4.49
N GLU A 78 -15.15 -7.67 -5.78
CA GLU A 78 -14.23 -8.18 -6.80
C GLU A 78 -12.78 -7.78 -6.51
N ILE A 79 -12.52 -6.50 -6.24
CA ILE A 79 -11.18 -5.99 -5.88
C ILE A 79 -10.66 -6.63 -4.58
N LEU A 80 -11.55 -6.87 -3.60
CA LEU A 80 -11.17 -7.54 -2.36
C LEU A 80 -10.70 -8.98 -2.62
N ILE A 81 -11.44 -9.73 -3.46
CA ILE A 81 -11.10 -11.11 -3.83
C ILE A 81 -9.77 -11.14 -4.59
N GLU A 82 -9.53 -10.21 -5.51
CA GLU A 82 -8.25 -10.10 -6.21
C GLU A 82 -7.07 -9.94 -5.25
N TYR A 83 -7.18 -9.07 -4.24
CA TYR A 83 -6.12 -8.90 -3.25
C TYR A 83 -5.85 -10.16 -2.44
N ILE A 84 -6.91 -10.89 -2.05
CA ILE A 84 -6.77 -12.15 -1.32
C ILE A 84 -6.13 -13.22 -2.21
N LEU A 85 -6.52 -13.31 -3.48
CA LEU A 85 -5.94 -14.26 -4.43
C LEU A 85 -4.46 -13.98 -4.70
N ILE A 86 -4.09 -12.72 -4.93
CA ILE A 86 -2.69 -12.32 -5.13
C ILE A 86 -1.86 -12.62 -3.88
N ALA A 87 -2.37 -12.26 -2.69
CA ALA A 87 -1.71 -12.56 -1.42
C ALA A 87 -1.49 -14.07 -1.24
N THR A 88 -2.52 -14.87 -1.50
CA THR A 88 -2.47 -16.34 -1.36
C THR A 88 -1.49 -16.95 -2.37
N LEU A 89 -1.52 -16.50 -3.63
CA LEU A 89 -0.62 -16.97 -4.68
C LEU A 89 0.85 -16.66 -4.33
N ALA A 90 1.13 -15.45 -3.82
CA ALA A 90 2.46 -15.07 -3.39
C ALA A 90 2.97 -15.97 -2.25
N LEU A 91 2.12 -16.28 -1.27
CA LEU A 91 2.45 -17.20 -0.18
C LEU A 91 2.77 -18.61 -0.71
N ILE A 92 1.98 -19.14 -1.66
CA ILE A 92 2.17 -20.49 -2.23
C ILE A 92 3.48 -20.58 -3.03
N ILE A 93 3.75 -19.58 -3.89
CA ILE A 93 4.98 -19.55 -4.70
C ILE A 93 6.20 -19.50 -3.78
N LEU A 94 6.19 -18.64 -2.75
CA LEU A 94 7.34 -18.55 -1.86
C LEU A 94 7.46 -19.75 -0.92
N GLN A 95 6.36 -20.35 -0.48
CA GLN A 95 6.45 -21.61 0.25
C GLN A 95 7.14 -22.68 -0.62
N SER A 96 6.80 -22.75 -1.90
CA SER A 96 7.49 -23.65 -2.83
C SER A 96 8.99 -23.35 -2.93
N ILE A 97 9.40 -22.07 -2.98
CA ILE A 97 10.82 -21.67 -3.05
C ILE A 97 11.58 -21.91 -1.74
N ILE A 98 10.95 -21.69 -0.60
CA ILE A 98 11.59 -21.84 0.73
C ILE A 98 11.84 -23.31 1.07
N TYR A 99 10.94 -24.20 0.62
CA TYR A 99 10.97 -25.63 0.94
C TYR A 99 11.40 -26.51 -0.25
N SER A 100 11.78 -25.94 -1.40
CA SER A 100 12.45 -26.65 -2.51
C SER A 100 13.94 -26.79 -2.27
#